data_AF-A0A1B6HY32-F1
#
_entry.id   AF-A0A1B6HY32-F1
#
_cell.length_a   1.000
_cell.length_b   1.000
_cell.length_c   1.000
_cell.angle_alpha   90.00
_cell.angle_beta   90.00
_cell.angle_gamma   90.00
#
_symmetry.space_group_name_H-M   'P 1'
#
loop_
_entity.id
_entity.type
_entity.pdbx_description
1 polymer ?
#
loop_
_entity_poly.entity_id
_entity_poly.type
_entity_poly.pdbx_seq_one_letter_code
_entity_poly.pdbx_strand_id
1 'polypeptide(L)'
;MKTSLLLLLMIYLNGAQATCDNDVINRIKSFWNGNPPKGSLQKLVGTITWLTAPSFYVNKSQDIACAQTFIDADGTGRDIVIFIDETVAENQSYKIAENEDGVLTFTGDSFSSDEKLHVVYLDNSVLAYYQCQVSGNETYLPFAGVGVVNAKNNDIDYSPTIIKGLKEADQALETVKLTPLPGIDTQCGN
;
A
#
# COMPACT_ATOMS: atom_id res chain seq x y z
N MET A 1 54.95 -5.98 31.92
CA MET A 1 53.54 -5.55 32.11
C MET A 1 53.07 -4.93 30.81
N LYS A 2 52.23 -5.63 30.04
CA LYS A 2 51.64 -5.11 28.80
C LYS A 2 50.20 -4.70 29.13
N THR A 3 49.95 -3.40 29.18
CA THR A 3 48.62 -2.82 29.30
C THR A 3 47.96 -2.94 27.93
N SER A 4 47.12 -3.96 27.75
CA SER A 4 46.25 -4.05 26.58
C SER A 4 45.15 -3.00 26.71
N LEU A 5 45.24 -2.00 25.84
CA LEU A 5 44.19 -1.02 25.58
C LEU A 5 43.05 -1.73 24.84
N LEU A 6 41.97 -2.05 25.54
CA LEU A 6 40.76 -2.61 24.94
C LEU A 6 40.01 -1.46 24.25
N LEU A 7 40.15 -1.35 22.93
CA LEU A 7 39.35 -0.44 22.11
C LEU A 7 37.92 -0.98 22.04
N LEU A 8 37.01 -0.41 22.82
CA LEU A 8 35.56 -0.58 22.63
C LEU A 8 35.14 0.24 21.41
N LEU A 9 35.10 -0.41 20.24
CA LEU A 9 34.36 0.08 19.09
C LEU A 9 32.87 0.05 19.44
N MET A 10 32.36 1.15 20.01
CA MET A 10 30.94 1.45 19.96
C MET A 10 30.60 1.77 18.50
N ILE A 11 30.13 0.76 17.78
CA ILE A 11 29.43 0.98 16.52
C ILE A 11 28.13 1.69 16.93
N TYR A 12 28.09 3.00 16.73
CA TYR A 12 26.84 3.74 16.72
C TYR A 12 25.98 3.11 15.64
N LEU A 13 24.98 2.32 16.05
CA LEU A 13 23.84 2.01 15.21
C LEU A 13 23.23 3.37 14.86
N ASN A 14 23.48 3.83 13.63
CA ASN A 14 22.72 4.92 13.04
C ASN A 14 21.24 4.62 13.33
N GLY A 15 20.57 5.55 14.01
CA GLY A 15 19.14 5.45 14.21
C GLY A 15 18.48 5.22 12.87
N ALA A 16 17.93 4.03 12.66
CA ALA A 16 17.10 3.74 11.52
C ALA A 16 15.83 4.60 11.69
N GLN A 17 15.82 5.77 11.07
CA GLN A 17 14.60 6.48 10.75
C GLN A 17 13.91 5.63 9.68
N ALA A 18 13.09 4.66 10.08
CA ALA A 18 12.26 3.94 9.15
C ALA A 18 10.92 4.66 9.10
N THR A 19 10.69 5.28 7.96
CA THR A 19 9.47 5.97 7.54
C THR A 19 9.05 5.38 6.20
N CYS A 20 10.01 5.30 5.30
CA CYS A 20 9.97 4.40 4.18
C CYS A 20 11.30 3.66 4.10
N ASP A 21 11.27 2.35 3.90
CA ASP A 21 12.47 1.56 3.62
C ASP A 21 13.07 1.99 2.26
N ASN A 22 14.23 2.66 2.32
CA ASN A 22 14.94 3.14 1.13
C ASN A 22 15.41 1.99 0.23
N ASP A 23 15.74 0.82 0.77
CA ASP A 23 16.16 -0.32 -0.03
C ASP A 23 14.97 -0.88 -0.81
N VAL A 24 13.77 -0.92 -0.22
CA VAL A 24 12.52 -1.25 -0.93
C VAL A 24 12.28 -0.25 -2.05
N ILE A 25 12.31 1.05 -1.75
CA ILE A 25 12.08 2.12 -2.75
C ILE A 25 13.08 1.99 -3.90
N ASN A 26 14.36 1.76 -3.60
CA ASN A 26 15.40 1.62 -4.61
C ASN A 26 15.19 0.37 -5.49
N ARG A 27 14.68 -0.74 -4.93
CA ARG A 27 14.30 -1.92 -5.72
C ARG A 27 13.13 -1.62 -6.65
N ILE A 28 12.10 -0.93 -6.16
CA ILE A 28 10.95 -0.51 -6.98
C ILE A 28 11.40 0.41 -8.12
N LYS A 29 12.20 1.44 -7.80
CA LYS A 29 12.73 2.37 -8.81
C LYS A 29 13.62 1.68 -9.85
N SER A 30 14.39 0.69 -9.42
CA SER A 30 15.21 -0.13 -10.31
C SER A 30 14.34 -1.03 -11.20
N PHE A 31 13.26 -1.60 -10.66
CA PHE A 31 12.28 -2.38 -11.40
C PHE A 31 11.59 -1.55 -12.49
N TRP A 32 11.25 -0.29 -12.20
CA TRP A 32 10.72 0.62 -13.20
C TRP A 32 11.70 0.89 -14.36
N ASN A 33 13.01 0.74 -14.15
CA ASN A 33 14.05 0.94 -15.16
C ASN A 33 13.88 2.26 -15.94
N GLY A 34 13.63 3.35 -15.22
CA GLY A 34 13.40 4.69 -15.77
C GLY A 34 12.01 4.93 -16.40
N ASN A 35 11.10 3.95 -16.34
CA ASN A 35 9.73 4.03 -16.85
C ASN A 35 8.71 3.79 -15.72
N PRO A 36 8.60 4.71 -14.74
CA PRO A 36 7.60 4.60 -13.70
C PRO A 36 6.17 4.61 -14.27
N PRO A 37 5.20 4.00 -13.58
CA PRO A 37 3.77 4.13 -13.91
C PRO A 37 3.36 5.61 -13.97
N LYS A 38 2.61 5.98 -15.01
CA LYS A 38 2.16 7.35 -15.24
C LYS A 38 0.65 7.45 -15.18
N GLY A 39 0.18 8.58 -14.67
CA GLY A 39 -1.25 8.87 -14.55
C GLY A 39 -1.94 7.86 -13.64
N SER A 40 -1.25 7.45 -12.58
CA SER A 40 -1.71 6.41 -11.66
C SER A 40 -2.97 6.91 -10.95
N LEU A 41 -3.00 8.17 -10.52
CA LEU A 41 -4.17 8.74 -9.85
C LEU A 41 -5.41 8.69 -10.75
N GLN A 42 -5.28 9.07 -12.03
CA GLN A 42 -6.40 9.08 -12.97
C GLN A 42 -6.95 7.68 -13.22
N LYS A 43 -6.09 6.66 -13.23
CA LYS A 43 -6.50 5.26 -13.38
C LYS A 43 -7.22 4.71 -12.14
N LEU A 44 -6.94 5.27 -10.97
CA LEU A 44 -7.52 4.84 -9.69
C LEU A 44 -8.82 5.57 -9.32
N VAL A 45 -9.23 6.60 -10.06
CA VAL A 45 -10.52 7.28 -9.85
C VAL A 45 -11.66 6.26 -9.91
N GLY A 46 -12.55 6.33 -8.92
CA GLY A 46 -13.65 5.39 -8.72
C GLY A 46 -13.50 4.60 -7.42
N THR A 47 -13.65 3.29 -7.46
CA THR A 47 -13.57 2.41 -6.28
C THR A 47 -12.39 1.46 -6.39
N ILE A 48 -11.57 1.39 -5.36
CA ILE A 48 -10.59 0.33 -5.16
C ILE A 48 -11.15 -0.63 -4.12
N THR A 49 -11.24 -1.91 -4.45
CA THR A 49 -11.50 -2.97 -3.47
C THR A 49 -10.17 -3.61 -3.10
N TRP A 50 -9.81 -3.55 -1.82
CA TRP A 50 -8.54 -4.08 -1.33
C TRP A 50 -8.65 -5.59 -1.15
N LEU A 51 -7.68 -6.33 -1.67
CA LEU A 51 -7.59 -7.78 -1.51
C LEU A 51 -6.74 -8.17 -0.30
N THR A 52 -6.09 -7.18 0.31
CA THR A 52 -5.20 -7.34 1.46
C THR A 52 -5.66 -6.45 2.60
N ALA A 53 -5.47 -6.90 3.84
CA ALA A 53 -5.88 -6.12 5.01
C ALA A 53 -5.18 -4.76 5.03
N PRO A 54 -5.89 -3.65 5.32
CA PRO A 54 -5.25 -2.39 5.64
C PRO A 54 -4.31 -2.55 6.83
N SER A 55 -3.14 -1.93 6.80
CA SER A 55 -2.10 -2.09 7.84
C SER A 55 -2.60 -1.76 9.25
N PHE A 56 -3.42 -0.72 9.39
CA PHE A 56 -4.02 -0.33 10.68
C PHE A 56 -4.89 -1.44 11.30
N TYR A 57 -5.51 -2.29 10.46
CA TYR A 57 -6.38 -3.39 10.87
C TYR A 57 -5.75 -4.77 10.68
N VAL A 58 -4.44 -4.87 10.40
CA VAL A 58 -3.79 -6.14 10.06
C VAL A 58 -3.96 -7.24 11.13
N ASN A 59 -3.93 -6.84 12.41
CA ASN A 59 -4.12 -7.75 13.55
C ASN A 59 -5.58 -8.21 13.74
N LYS A 60 -6.49 -7.65 12.97
CA LYS A 60 -7.92 -8.00 12.90
C LYS A 60 -8.32 -8.44 11.50
N SER A 61 -7.36 -8.82 10.66
CA SER A 61 -7.62 -9.18 9.25
C SER A 61 -8.68 -10.28 9.11
N GLN A 62 -8.70 -11.26 10.02
CA GLN A 62 -9.73 -12.31 10.05
C GLN A 62 -11.15 -11.81 10.35
N ASP A 63 -11.29 -10.59 10.88
CA ASP A 63 -12.57 -9.99 11.22
C ASP A 63 -13.06 -9.03 10.12
N ILE A 64 -12.26 -8.80 9.06
CA ILE A 64 -12.59 -7.90 7.96
C ILE A 64 -13.31 -8.68 6.86
N ALA A 65 -14.55 -8.29 6.58
CA ALA A 65 -15.33 -8.82 5.46
C ALA A 65 -15.00 -8.13 4.13
N CYS A 66 -14.62 -6.85 4.18
CA CYS A 66 -14.20 -6.09 3.01
C CYS A 66 -13.50 -4.79 3.42
N ALA A 67 -12.58 -4.31 2.58
CA ALA A 67 -12.09 -2.94 2.63
C ALA A 67 -12.11 -2.28 1.24
N GLN A 68 -12.54 -1.02 1.18
CA GLN A 68 -12.61 -0.23 -0.04
C GLN A 68 -12.08 1.19 0.17
N THR A 69 -11.55 1.77 -0.90
CA THR A 69 -11.27 3.20 -1.01
C THR A 69 -12.05 3.75 -2.19
N PHE A 70 -12.71 4.89 -2.00
CA PHE A 70 -13.33 5.64 -3.08
C PHE A 70 -12.52 6.89 -3.37
N ILE A 71 -12.21 7.11 -4.64
CA ILE A 71 -11.40 8.22 -5.12
C ILE A 71 -12.21 9.05 -6.11
N ASP A 72 -12.47 10.29 -5.75
CA ASP A 72 -13.15 11.25 -6.61
C ASP A 72 -12.17 11.84 -7.65
N ALA A 73 -12.70 12.42 -8.73
CA ALA A 73 -11.88 12.94 -9.83
C ALA A 73 -10.92 14.08 -9.43
N ASP A 74 -11.18 14.74 -8.30
CA ASP A 74 -10.34 15.79 -7.73
C ASP A 74 -9.28 15.26 -6.74
N GLY A 75 -9.10 13.93 -6.67
CA GLY A 75 -8.16 13.26 -5.79
C GLY A 75 -8.63 13.14 -4.34
N THR A 76 -9.90 13.43 -4.02
CA THR A 76 -10.44 13.13 -2.68
C THR A 76 -10.58 11.63 -2.50
N GLY A 77 -9.92 11.07 -1.49
CA GLY A 77 -10.04 9.68 -1.07
C GLY A 77 -10.92 9.55 0.18
N ARG A 78 -11.66 8.45 0.30
CA ARG A 78 -12.37 8.03 1.52
C ARG A 78 -12.30 6.51 1.66
N ASP A 79 -12.09 6.02 2.88
CA ASP A 79 -11.93 4.60 3.16
C ASP A 79 -13.14 4.03 3.88
N ILE A 80 -13.50 2.79 3.54
CA ILE A 80 -14.52 2.01 4.23
C ILE A 80 -13.93 0.64 4.55
N VAL A 81 -14.06 0.22 5.80
CA VAL A 81 -13.77 -1.15 6.25
C VAL A 81 -15.04 -1.72 6.85
N ILE A 82 -15.48 -2.86 6.30
CA ILE A 82 -16.65 -3.61 6.76
C ILE A 82 -16.13 -4.84 7.49
N PHE A 83 -16.53 -5.00 8.74
CA PHE A 83 -16.21 -6.18 9.55
C PHE A 83 -17.28 -7.27 9.37
N ILE A 84 -16.93 -8.52 9.70
CA ILE A 84 -17.82 -9.68 9.59
C ILE A 84 -19.05 -9.55 10.50
N ASP A 85 -18.96 -8.79 11.59
CA ASP A 85 -20.08 -8.46 12.47
C ASP A 85 -20.97 -7.32 11.94
N GLU A 86 -20.79 -6.96 10.66
CA GLU A 86 -21.48 -5.88 9.95
C GLU A 86 -21.19 -4.48 10.50
N THR A 87 -20.24 -4.34 11.44
CA THR A 87 -19.78 -3.02 11.85
C THR A 87 -18.99 -2.37 10.71
N VAL A 88 -19.18 -1.06 10.56
CA VAL A 88 -18.53 -0.28 9.50
C VAL A 88 -17.62 0.75 10.15
N ALA A 89 -16.35 0.71 9.79
CA ALA A 89 -15.40 1.79 10.05
C ALA A 89 -15.23 2.58 8.77
N GLU A 90 -15.87 3.74 8.71
CA GLU A 90 -15.62 4.73 7.67
C GLU A 90 -14.54 5.68 8.16
N ASN A 91 -13.50 5.85 7.34
CA ASN A 91 -12.39 6.74 7.65
C ASN A 91 -12.38 7.96 6.73
N GLN A 92 -11.68 8.96 7.25
CA GLN A 92 -11.76 10.37 6.88
C GLN A 92 -11.47 10.66 5.42
N SER A 93 -12.01 11.78 4.93
CA SER A 93 -11.61 12.32 3.64
C SER A 93 -10.15 12.79 3.68
N TYR A 94 -9.34 12.31 2.74
CA TYR A 94 -7.96 12.75 2.52
C TYR A 94 -7.76 13.14 1.06
N LYS A 95 -6.63 13.78 0.76
CA LYS A 95 -6.23 14.15 -0.60
C LYS A 95 -5.11 13.25 -1.10
N ILE A 96 -5.25 12.82 -2.35
CA ILE A 96 -4.26 12.02 -3.07
C ILE A 96 -3.67 12.88 -4.19
N ALA A 97 -2.35 12.95 -4.26
CA ALA A 97 -1.62 13.66 -5.29
C ALA A 97 -0.54 12.78 -5.92
N GLU A 98 -0.41 12.80 -7.24
CA GLU A 98 0.71 12.20 -7.97
C GLU A 98 1.79 13.27 -8.20
N ASN A 99 2.69 13.40 -7.22
CA ASN A 99 3.76 14.42 -7.24
C ASN A 99 5.01 13.94 -8.02
N GLU A 100 5.20 12.62 -8.09
CA GLU A 100 6.26 11.93 -8.82
C GLU A 100 5.58 10.74 -9.51
N ASP A 101 5.89 10.50 -10.80
CA ASP A 101 5.36 9.35 -11.52
C ASP A 101 5.60 8.05 -10.71
N GLY A 102 4.56 7.23 -10.56
CA GLY A 102 4.62 5.99 -9.80
C GLY A 102 4.56 6.17 -8.28
N VAL A 103 4.39 7.40 -7.77
CA VAL A 103 4.27 7.70 -6.34
C VAL A 103 3.06 8.59 -6.09
N LEU A 104 2.13 8.07 -5.29
CA LEU A 104 0.98 8.80 -4.80
C LEU A 104 1.23 9.24 -3.35
N THR A 105 0.97 10.51 -3.07
CA THR A 105 1.07 11.09 -1.71
C THR A 105 -0.33 11.29 -1.16
N PHE A 106 -0.55 10.82 0.07
CA PHE A 106 -1.83 10.84 0.76
C PHE A 106 -1.70 11.81 1.94
N THR A 107 -2.54 12.84 1.97
CA THR A 107 -2.52 13.90 2.98
C THR A 107 -3.91 14.08 3.57
N GLY A 108 -4.03 13.98 4.90
CA GLY A 108 -5.30 14.17 5.60
C GLY A 108 -5.07 14.61 7.04
N ASP A 109 -6.02 15.35 7.61
CA ASP A 109 -5.90 15.92 8.95
C ASP A 109 -5.81 14.86 10.08
N SER A 110 -6.27 13.63 9.80
CA SER A 110 -6.14 12.49 10.72
C SER A 110 -4.80 11.78 10.65
N PHE A 111 -4.02 11.99 9.60
CA PHE A 111 -2.77 11.28 9.45
C PHE A 111 -1.73 11.93 10.35
N SER A 112 -0.97 11.12 11.09
CA SER A 112 0.17 11.62 11.87
C SER A 112 1.25 12.22 10.97
N SER A 113 1.28 11.81 9.70
CA SER A 113 2.08 12.37 8.62
C SER A 113 1.57 11.92 7.26
N ASP A 114 2.01 12.60 6.20
CA ASP A 114 1.78 12.15 4.84
C ASP A 114 2.20 10.69 4.64
N GLU A 115 1.43 9.99 3.83
CA GLU A 115 1.71 8.62 3.43
C GLU A 115 2.07 8.58 1.96
N LYS A 116 2.93 7.63 1.59
CA LYS A 116 3.35 7.41 0.21
C LYS A 116 2.96 6.02 -0.22
N LEU A 117 2.28 5.94 -1.35
CA LEU A 117 2.02 4.70 -2.08
C LEU A 117 2.89 4.68 -3.33
N HIS A 118 3.83 3.74 -3.36
CA HIS A 118 4.67 3.42 -4.51
C HIS A 118 3.97 2.36 -5.36
N VAL A 119 3.65 2.70 -6.60
CA VAL A 119 2.98 1.80 -7.54
C VAL A 119 3.99 0.79 -8.08
N VAL A 120 3.83 -0.47 -7.71
CA VAL A 120 4.68 -1.57 -8.19
C VAL A 120 4.14 -2.11 -9.51
N TYR A 121 2.82 -2.28 -9.60
CA TYR A 121 2.13 -2.70 -10.81
C TYR A 121 0.78 -1.97 -10.90
N LEU A 122 0.40 -1.53 -12.10
CA LEU A 122 -0.90 -0.95 -12.34
C LEU A 122 -1.33 -1.16 -13.79
N ASP A 123 -2.41 -1.90 -13.98
CA ASP A 123 -3.16 -1.93 -15.23
C ASP A 123 -4.50 -1.19 -15.09
N ASN A 124 -5.52 -1.54 -15.89
CA ASN A 124 -6.83 -0.89 -15.81
C ASN A 124 -7.73 -1.45 -14.69
N SER A 125 -7.33 -2.54 -14.01
CA SER A 125 -8.20 -3.29 -13.10
C SER A 125 -7.50 -3.78 -11.84
N VAL A 126 -6.18 -3.79 -11.78
CA VAL A 126 -5.38 -4.31 -10.67
C VAL A 126 -4.25 -3.34 -10.33
N LEU A 127 -4.08 -3.11 -9.04
CA LEU A 127 -3.01 -2.33 -8.43
C LEU A 127 -2.21 -3.24 -7.50
N ALA A 128 -0.88 -3.25 -7.64
CA ALA A 128 0.03 -3.74 -6.60
C ALA A 128 0.90 -2.57 -6.13
N TYR A 129 1.12 -2.47 -4.82
CA TYR A 129 1.74 -1.30 -4.24
C TYR A 129 2.56 -1.61 -3.01
N TYR A 130 3.38 -0.64 -2.64
CA TYR A 130 4.05 -0.53 -1.35
C TYR A 130 3.69 0.81 -0.71
N GLN A 131 3.24 0.79 0.54
CA GLN A 131 2.79 1.98 1.27
C GLN A 131 3.59 2.17 2.55
N CYS A 132 3.93 3.42 2.84
CA CYS A 132 4.80 3.82 3.96
C CYS A 132 4.50 5.27 4.41
N GLN A 133 4.92 5.66 5.60
CA GLN A 133 4.69 7.01 6.14
C GLN A 133 5.94 7.87 6.07
N VAL A 134 5.85 9.18 5.87
CA VAL A 134 7.05 10.01 5.67
C VAL A 134 7.69 10.48 6.99
N SER A 135 7.02 10.33 8.15
CA SER A 135 7.52 10.76 9.47
C SER A 135 7.70 9.66 10.52
N GLY A 136 8.69 9.80 11.41
CA GLY A 136 9.03 8.77 12.41
C GLY A 136 7.99 8.56 13.51
N ASN A 137 6.86 9.26 13.45
CA ASN A 137 5.69 9.02 14.30
C ASN A 137 4.73 8.07 13.59
N GLU A 138 5.23 6.88 13.25
CA GLU A 138 4.48 5.91 12.47
C GLU A 138 3.26 5.39 13.25
N THR A 139 2.10 5.35 12.60
CA THR A 139 0.90 4.69 13.12
C THR A 139 0.75 3.25 12.63
N TYR A 140 1.55 2.87 11.63
CA TYR A 140 1.63 1.50 11.12
C TYR A 140 3.00 1.21 10.49
N LEU A 141 3.35 -0.08 10.35
CA LEU A 141 4.56 -0.51 9.65
C LEU A 141 4.36 -0.48 8.13
N PRO A 142 5.36 -0.04 7.33
CA PRO A 142 5.29 -0.10 5.88
C PRO A 142 4.91 -1.48 5.36
N PHE A 143 4.11 -1.52 4.31
CA PHE A 143 3.48 -2.75 3.86
C PHE A 143 3.27 -2.77 2.35
N ALA A 144 3.12 -3.97 1.80
CA ALA A 144 2.70 -4.16 0.42
C ALA A 144 1.27 -4.70 0.37
N GLY A 145 0.57 -4.40 -0.72
CA GLY A 145 -0.82 -4.80 -0.89
C GLY A 145 -1.22 -4.93 -2.34
N VAL A 146 -2.42 -5.47 -2.53
CA VAL A 146 -3.06 -5.60 -3.84
C VAL A 146 -4.50 -5.11 -3.74
N GLY A 147 -4.95 -4.39 -4.76
CA GLY A 147 -6.33 -3.95 -4.89
C GLY A 147 -6.82 -4.11 -6.32
N VAL A 148 -8.14 -4.18 -6.48
CA VAL A 148 -8.82 -4.19 -7.78
C VAL A 148 -9.59 -2.90 -7.97
N VAL A 149 -9.52 -2.35 -9.18
CA VAL A 149 -10.01 -1.02 -9.51
C VAL A 149 -11.30 -1.14 -10.32
N ASN A 150 -12.36 -0.47 -9.86
CA ASN A 150 -13.66 -0.38 -10.52
C ASN A 150 -14.26 -1.74 -10.92
N ALA A 151 -13.98 -2.79 -10.14
CA ALA A 151 -14.48 -4.14 -10.35
C ALA A 151 -15.72 -4.40 -9.47
N LYS A 152 -16.67 -5.18 -9.99
CA LYS A 152 -17.76 -5.75 -9.19
C LYS A 152 -17.27 -7.01 -8.49
N ASN A 153 -17.86 -7.39 -7.36
CA ASN A 153 -17.45 -8.56 -6.58
C ASN A 153 -17.32 -9.83 -7.45
N ASN A 154 -18.32 -10.14 -8.28
CA ASN A 154 -18.26 -11.31 -9.18
C ASN A 154 -17.12 -11.21 -10.23
N ASP A 155 -16.72 -10.02 -10.64
CA ASP A 155 -15.65 -9.88 -11.63
C ASP A 155 -14.29 -10.24 -11.00
N ILE A 156 -14.10 -9.99 -9.70
CA ILE A 156 -12.85 -10.28 -8.99
C ILE A 156 -12.50 -11.77 -9.09
N ASP A 157 -13.51 -12.63 -8.90
CA ASP A 157 -13.33 -14.09 -8.88
C ASP A 157 -13.28 -14.72 -10.27
N TYR A 158 -13.97 -14.13 -11.25
CA TYR A 158 -14.25 -14.79 -12.53
C TYR A 158 -13.74 -14.06 -13.78
N SER A 159 -13.35 -12.80 -13.69
CA SER A 159 -12.86 -12.04 -14.85
C SER A 159 -11.48 -12.54 -15.27
N PRO A 160 -11.31 -13.05 -16.50
CA PRO A 160 -10.00 -13.46 -17.00
C PRO A 160 -8.99 -12.30 -17.02
N THR A 161 -9.47 -11.07 -17.20
CA THR A 161 -8.65 -9.86 -17.17
C THR A 161 -8.12 -9.60 -15.77
N ILE A 162 -8.97 -9.66 -14.74
CA ILE A 162 -8.55 -9.43 -13.35
C ILE A 162 -7.63 -10.55 -12.89
N ILE A 163 -7.97 -11.81 -13.15
CA ILE A 163 -7.12 -12.96 -12.79
C ILE A 163 -5.72 -12.83 -13.41
N LYS A 164 -5.64 -12.42 -14.68
CA LYS A 164 -4.36 -12.17 -15.35
C LYS A 164 -3.61 -11.02 -14.67
N GLY A 165 -4.27 -9.90 -14.41
CA GLY A 165 -3.68 -8.74 -13.75
C GLY A 165 -3.16 -9.08 -12.34
N LEU A 166 -3.90 -9.89 -11.57
CA LEU A 166 -3.49 -10.35 -10.24
C LEU A 166 -2.24 -11.22 -10.29
N LYS A 167 -2.12 -12.09 -11.30
CA LYS A 167 -0.90 -12.88 -11.51
C LYS A 167 0.30 -12.00 -11.86
N GLU A 168 0.11 -10.98 -12.69
CA GLU A 168 1.18 -10.05 -13.06
C GLU A 168 1.58 -9.14 -11.88
N ALA A 169 0.61 -8.72 -11.07
CA ALA A 169 0.82 -8.01 -9.81
C ALA A 169 1.66 -8.83 -8.82
N ASP A 170 1.34 -10.10 -8.63
CA ASP A 170 2.10 -11.01 -7.75
C ASP A 170 3.55 -11.18 -8.23
N GLN A 171 3.74 -11.40 -9.53
CA GLN A 171 5.07 -11.48 -10.14
C GLN A 171 5.88 -10.19 -9.99
N ALA A 172 5.23 -9.03 -10.09
CA ALA A 172 5.88 -7.73 -9.89
C ALA A 172 6.33 -7.55 -8.43
N LEU A 173 5.48 -7.90 -7.45
CA LEU A 173 5.82 -7.87 -6.03
C LEU A 173 6.98 -8.84 -5.70
N GLU A 174 6.95 -10.06 -6.23
CA GLU A 174 8.04 -11.04 -6.06
C GLU A 174 9.37 -10.50 -6.60
N THR A 175 9.34 -9.87 -7.78
CA THR A 175 10.53 -9.28 -8.41
C THR A 175 11.19 -8.21 -7.55
N VAL A 176 10.39 -7.38 -6.87
CA VAL A 176 10.89 -6.35 -5.93
C VAL A 176 11.08 -6.87 -4.50
N LYS A 177 10.87 -8.16 -4.27
CA LYS A 177 11.00 -8.86 -2.98
C LYS A 177 10.06 -8.30 -1.91
N LEU A 178 8.82 -8.04 -2.29
CA LEU A 178 7.75 -7.64 -1.39
C LEU A 178 6.79 -8.81 -1.17
N THR A 179 6.33 -8.93 0.07
CA THR A 179 5.27 -9.87 0.44
C THR A 179 4.06 -9.05 0.84
N PRO A 180 2.90 -9.24 0.18
CA PRO A 180 1.70 -8.51 0.56
C PRO A 180 1.23 -8.90 1.96
N LEU A 181 0.46 -8.02 2.59
CA LEU A 181 -0.26 -8.35 3.83
C LEU A 181 -1.25 -9.52 3.62
N PRO A 182 -1.70 -10.17 4.71
CA PRO A 182 -2.70 -11.22 4.62
C PRO A 182 -3.91 -10.79 3.79
N GLY A 183 -4.41 -11.73 2.99
CA GLY A 183 -5.63 -11.53 2.21
C GLY A 183 -6.84 -11.33 3.11
N ILE A 184 -7.81 -10.56 2.63
CA ILE A 184 -9.12 -10.39 3.25
C ILE A 184 -10.21 -10.86 2.29
N ASP A 185 -11.41 -11.08 2.83
CA ASP A 185 -12.58 -11.27 1.99
C ASP A 185 -12.87 -9.97 1.20
N THR A 186 -13.51 -10.13 0.04
CA THR A 186 -13.80 -9.08 -0.93
C THR A 186 -15.30 -8.88 -1.11
N GLN A 187 -16.14 -9.56 -0.32
CA GLN A 187 -17.59 -9.42 -0.35
C GLN A 187 -18.03 -8.17 0.42
N CYS A 188 -17.77 -7.02 -0.20
CA CYS A 188 -18.40 -5.75 0.19
C CYS A 188 -19.89 -5.89 -0.14
N GLY A 189 -20.77 -5.94 0.88
CA GLY A 189 -22.20 -6.21 0.72
C GLY A 189 -22.85 -5.44 -0.45
N ASN A 190 -23.89 -6.03 -1.06
CA ASN A 190 -24.61 -5.44 -2.19
C ASN A 190 -25.28 -4.10 -1.86
#